data_AF-X0SRT4-F1
#
_entry.id   AF-X0SRT4-F1
#
_cell.length_a   1.000
_cell.length_b   1.000
_cell.length_c   1.000
_cell.angle_alpha   90.00
_cell.angle_beta   90.00
_cell.angle_gamma   90.00
#
_symmetry.space_group_name_H-M   'P 1'
#
loop_
_entity.id
_entity.type
_entity.pdbx_description
1 polymer ?
#
loop_
_entity_poly.entity_id
_entity_poly.type
_entity_poly.pdbx_seq_one_letter_code
_entity_poly.pdbx_strand_id
1 'polypeptide(L)'
;ANPSGQGNRGCLQGVGDTILDGASLLIEADDYVNKQQPDKDVTTRYAQGVMVSMVDCDVPVVIRKGLNLERIMFELSEVYDSFDYRQGTYH
;
A
#
# COMPACT_ATOMS: atom_id res chain seq x y z
N ALA A 1 9.15 2.45 4.59
CA ALA A 1 9.46 3.75 5.21
C ALA A 1 10.55 4.42 4.40
N ASN A 2 10.33 5.63 3.88
CA ASN A 2 11.36 6.39 3.18
C ASN A 2 10.89 7.86 3.08
N PRO A 3 11.61 8.85 3.63
CA PRO A 3 11.17 10.25 3.63
C PRO A 3 11.24 10.93 2.24
N SER A 4 12.03 10.39 1.32
CA SER A 4 12.29 11.00 0.00
C SER A 4 11.13 10.85 -1.00
N GLY A 5 10.09 10.09 -0.66
CA GLY A 5 8.99 9.78 -1.58
C GLY A 5 9.34 8.78 -2.71
N GLN A 6 10.61 8.38 -2.84
CA GLN A 6 11.04 7.38 -3.85
C GLN A 6 10.64 5.95 -3.50
N GLY A 7 10.21 5.73 -2.24
CA GLY A 7 9.88 4.42 -1.69
C GLY A 7 11.12 3.58 -1.37
N ASN A 8 11.03 2.72 -0.37
CA ASN A 8 12.14 1.83 0.02
C ASN A 8 12.21 0.54 -0.79
N ARG A 9 11.32 0.38 -1.78
CA ARG A 9 11.23 -0.83 -2.62
C ARG A 9 11.18 -2.11 -1.77
N GLY A 10 10.47 -2.09 -0.64
CA GLY A 10 10.30 -3.29 0.19
C GLY A 10 11.59 -3.85 0.82
N CYS A 11 12.68 -3.07 0.84
CA CYS A 11 13.96 -3.47 1.40
C CYS A 11 14.40 -2.53 2.53
N LEU A 12 15.08 -3.08 3.54
CA LEU A 12 15.60 -2.28 4.66
C LEU A 12 16.63 -1.25 4.21
N GLN A 13 17.53 -1.61 3.30
CA GLN A 13 18.55 -0.70 2.76
C GLN A 13 17.95 0.51 2.03
N GLY A 14 16.71 0.38 1.54
CA GLY A 14 16.01 1.44 0.81
C GLY A 14 15.37 2.51 1.71
N VAL A 15 15.48 2.43 3.04
CA VAL A 15 14.79 3.38 3.95
C VAL A 15 15.46 4.76 4.03
N GLY A 16 16.75 4.84 3.67
CA GLY A 16 17.56 6.06 3.63
C GLY A 16 18.27 6.37 4.96
N ASP A 17 19.37 7.10 4.85
CA ASP A 17 20.34 7.32 5.94
C ASP A 17 19.72 7.98 7.16
N THR A 18 18.84 8.96 6.98
CA THR A 18 18.13 9.61 8.09
C THR A 18 17.38 8.63 8.99
N ILE A 19 16.77 7.58 8.39
CA ILE A 19 16.06 6.56 9.17
C ILE A 19 17.05 5.56 9.76
N LEU A 20 18.06 5.16 8.98
CA LEU A 20 19.08 4.20 9.44
C LEU A 20 19.83 4.72 10.67
N ASP A 21 20.18 6.01 10.67
CA ASP A 21 20.90 6.65 11.77
C ASP A 21 19.96 7.08 12.92
N GLY A 22 18.70 7.36 12.60
CA GLY A 22 17.72 7.88 13.56
C GLY A 22 16.97 6.82 14.36
N ALA A 23 16.91 5.58 13.88
CA ALA A 23 16.19 4.49 14.54
C ALA A 23 17.06 3.79 15.59
N SER A 24 16.50 3.50 16.77
CA SER A 24 17.22 2.74 17.81
C SER A 24 17.34 1.24 17.51
N LEU A 25 16.46 0.71 16.65
CA LEU A 25 16.44 -0.69 16.24
C LEU A 25 15.88 -0.80 14.82
N LEU A 26 16.52 -1.62 14.00
CA LEU A 26 16.08 -1.97 12.66
C LEU A 26 15.86 -3.48 12.61
N ILE A 27 14.72 -3.92 12.09
CA ILE A 27 14.40 -5.34 11.90
C ILE A 27 14.35 -5.61 10.41
N GLU A 28 15.20 -6.52 9.94
CA GLU A 28 15.27 -6.92 8.54
C GLU A 28 14.41 -8.15 8.27
N ALA A 29 13.64 -8.09 7.19
CA ALA A 29 12.78 -9.19 6.75
C ALA A 29 12.51 -9.13 5.23
N ASP A 30 13.52 -8.75 4.45
CA ASP A 30 13.39 -8.49 3.01
C ASP A 30 12.84 -9.72 2.25
N ASP A 31 13.31 -10.93 2.62
CA ASP A 31 12.80 -12.18 2.07
C ASP A 31 11.32 -12.42 2.38
N TYR A 32 10.86 -12.04 3.56
CA TYR A 32 9.45 -12.15 3.93
C TYR A 32 8.60 -11.20 3.08
N VAL A 33 9.06 -9.97 2.88
CA VAL A 33 8.37 -8.96 2.04
C VAL A 33 8.30 -9.42 0.59
N ASN A 34 9.39 -9.97 0.05
CA ASN A 34 9.43 -10.49 -1.32
C ASN A 34 8.47 -11.67 -1.52
N LYS A 35 8.31 -12.54 -0.52
CA LYS A 35 7.40 -13.69 -0.58
C LYS A 35 5.91 -13.34 -0.58
N GLN A 36 5.53 -12.09 -0.28
CA GLN A 36 4.11 -11.68 -0.28
C GLN A 36 3.52 -11.58 -1.70
N GLN A 37 4.35 -11.33 -2.72
CA GLN A 37 3.92 -11.15 -4.12
C GLN A 37 4.85 -11.96 -5.04
N PRO A 38 4.84 -13.31 -4.92
CA PRO A 38 5.84 -14.17 -5.56
C PRO A 38 5.78 -14.15 -7.09
N ASP A 39 4.65 -13.71 -7.66
CA ASP A 39 4.41 -13.56 -9.10
C ASP A 39 4.76 -12.17 -9.64
N LYS A 40 5.29 -11.27 -8.80
CA LYS A 40 5.62 -9.88 -9.16
C LYS A 40 7.11 -9.60 -9.02
N ASP A 41 7.58 -8.66 -9.83
CA ASP A 41 8.91 -8.08 -9.71
C ASP A 41 8.85 -6.68 -9.05
N VAL A 42 10.00 -6.05 -8.86
CA VAL A 42 10.11 -4.72 -8.23
C VAL A 42 9.32 -3.62 -8.96
N THR A 43 9.12 -3.76 -10.27
CA THR A 43 8.41 -2.77 -11.12
C THR A 43 6.91 -3.00 -11.18
N THR A 44 6.46 -4.24 -10.95
CA THR A 44 5.04 -4.63 -11.07
C THR A 44 4.36 -4.88 -9.73
N ARG A 45 5.11 -5.14 -8.66
CA ARG A 45 4.54 -5.35 -7.32
C ARG A 45 3.90 -4.09 -6.75
N TYR A 46 2.86 -4.28 -5.96
CA TYR A 46 2.29 -3.20 -5.17
C TYR A 46 3.24 -2.82 -4.03
N ALA A 47 3.56 -1.53 -3.94
CA ALA A 47 4.36 -0.94 -2.86
C ALA A 47 3.53 -0.34 -1.73
N GLN A 48 2.19 -0.42 -1.83
CA GLN A 48 1.25 0.18 -0.90
C GLN A 48 -0.05 -0.63 -0.82
N GLY A 49 -0.78 -0.45 0.28
CA GLY A 49 -2.12 -1.00 0.47
C GLY A 49 -3.22 -0.11 -0.13
N VAL A 50 -4.38 -0.72 -0.36
CA VAL A 50 -5.60 -0.01 -0.78
C VAL A 50 -6.07 0.95 0.32
N MET A 51 -6.64 2.09 -0.08
CA MET A 51 -7.36 2.99 0.84
C MET A 51 -8.80 3.14 0.37
N VAL A 52 -9.73 3.11 1.33
CA VAL A 52 -11.16 3.32 1.12
C VAL A 52 -11.62 4.43 2.06
N SER A 53 -12.20 5.50 1.52
CA SER A 53 -12.89 6.52 2.32
C SER A 53 -14.28 6.02 2.68
N MET A 54 -14.64 6.23 3.94
CA MET A 54 -15.97 5.98 4.50
C MET A 54 -16.57 7.25 5.11
N VAL A 55 -15.95 8.40 4.89
CA VAL A 55 -16.29 9.69 5.51
C VAL A 55 -16.56 10.71 4.41
N ASP A 56 -17.57 11.56 4.64
CA ASP A 56 -18.01 12.62 3.73
C ASP A 56 -18.32 12.12 2.29
N CYS A 57 -18.77 10.88 2.18
CA CYS A 57 -19.18 10.22 0.94
C CYS A 57 -20.48 9.44 1.14
N ASP A 58 -21.38 9.49 0.16
CA ASP A 58 -22.66 8.76 0.21
C ASP A 58 -22.48 7.23 0.12
N VAL A 59 -21.38 6.79 -0.50
CA VAL A 59 -21.00 5.39 -0.71
C VAL A 59 -19.51 5.22 -0.40
N PRO A 60 -19.03 4.00 -0.05
CA PRO A 60 -17.59 3.76 0.09
C PRO A 60 -16.82 4.17 -1.16
N VAL A 61 -15.67 4.83 -0.99
CA VAL A 61 -14.86 5.29 -2.13
C VAL A 61 -13.46 4.71 -2.06
N VAL A 62 -13.07 3.88 -3.02
CA VAL A 62 -11.68 3.44 -3.15
C VAL A 62 -10.83 4.61 -3.66
N ILE A 63 -9.97 5.16 -2.79
CA ILE A 63 -9.18 6.37 -3.07
C ILE A 63 -7.71 6.09 -3.43
N ARG A 64 -7.22 4.88 -3.15
CA ARG A 64 -5.86 4.46 -3.51
C ARG A 64 -5.79 2.99 -3.87
N LYS A 65 -5.26 2.66 -5.04
CA LYS A 65 -4.90 1.28 -5.45
C LYS A 65 -3.73 0.73 -4.65
N GLY A 66 -3.75 -0.58 -4.42
CA GLY A 66 -2.71 -1.28 -3.70
C GLY A 66 -2.91 -2.79 -3.73
N LEU A 67 -2.16 -3.49 -2.87
CA LEU A 67 -2.23 -4.94 -2.73
C LEU A 67 -3.67 -5.41 -2.51
N ASN A 68 -4.07 -6.47 -3.21
CA ASN A 68 -5.39 -7.12 -3.13
C ASN A 68 -6.59 -6.25 -3.52
N LEU A 69 -6.40 -5.26 -4.40
CA LEU A 69 -7.49 -4.38 -4.88
C LEU A 69 -8.73 -5.14 -5.38
N GLU A 70 -8.54 -6.14 -6.24
CA GLU A 70 -9.65 -6.90 -6.83
C GLU A 70 -10.48 -7.62 -5.76
N ARG A 71 -9.80 -8.24 -4.79
CA ARG A 71 -10.47 -8.90 -3.66
C ARG A 71 -11.26 -7.88 -2.85
N ILE A 72 -10.68 -6.73 -2.53
CA ILE A 72 -11.36 -5.69 -1.75
C ILE A 72 -12.59 -5.15 -2.50
N MET A 73 -12.47 -4.89 -3.80
CA MET A 73 -13.61 -4.45 -4.61
C MET A 73 -14.72 -5.51 -4.67
N PHE A 74 -14.37 -6.78 -4.73
CA PHE A 74 -15.34 -7.88 -4.65
C PHE A 74 -16.05 -7.91 -3.29
N GLU A 75 -15.32 -7.83 -2.18
CA GLU A 75 -15.94 -7.78 -0.84
C GLU A 75 -16.82 -6.52 -0.67
N LEU A 76 -16.43 -5.39 -1.26
CA LEU A 76 -17.27 -4.17 -1.26
C LEU A 76 -18.58 -4.38 -2.02
N SER A 77 -18.56 -5.08 -3.15
CA SER A 77 -19.79 -5.40 -3.90
C SER A 77 -20.72 -6.39 -3.18
N GLU A 78 -20.19 -7.23 -2.28
CA GLU A 78 -21.00 -8.16 -1.49
C GLU A 78 -21.70 -7.46 -0.31
N VAL A 79 -21.11 -6.38 0.20
CA VAL A 79 -21.58 -5.69 1.43
C VAL A 79 -22.40 -4.44 1.13
N TYR A 80 -22.10 -3.73 0.04
CA TYR A 80 -22.74 -2.46 -0.31
C TYR A 80 -23.42 -2.54 -1.68
N ASP A 81 -24.62 -1.96 -1.78
CA ASP A 81 -25.36 -1.88 -3.05
C ASP A 81 -24.60 -1.09 -4.13
N SER A 82 -23.71 -0.18 -3.71
CA SER A 82 -22.82 0.57 -4.60
C SER A 82 -21.58 1.07 -3.85
N PHE A 83 -20.50 1.27 -4.60
CA PHE A 83 -19.27 1.92 -4.15
C PHE A 83 -18.60 2.61 -5.35
N ASP A 84 -17.74 3.59 -5.06
CA ASP A 84 -17.03 4.38 -6.06
C ASP A 84 -15.53 4.07 -6.09
N TYR A 85 -14.88 4.41 -7.21
CA TYR A 85 -13.43 4.32 -7.38
C TYR A 85 -12.84 5.65 -7.86
N ARG A 86 -12.02 6.30 -7.04
CA ARG A 86 -11.44 7.64 -7.29
C ARG A 86 -9.95 7.69 -6.91
N GLN A 87 -9.09 7.16 -7.77
CA GLN A 87 -7.64 7.10 -7.53
C GLN A 87 -7.03 8.48 -7.26
N GLY A 88 -6.24 8.58 -6.18
CA GLY A 88 -5.45 9.78 -5.87
C GLY A 88 -6.18 10.84 -5.06
N THR A 89 -7.41 10.57 -4.62
CA THR A 89 -8.22 11.50 -3.80
C THR A 89 -7.94 11.33 -2.31
N TYR A 90 -6.67 11.49 -1.94
CA TYR A 90 -6.23 11.52 -0.54
C TYR A 90 -5.28 12.72 -0.37
N HIS A 91 -5.60 13.58 0.59
CA HIS A 91 -4.82 14.76 0.96
C HIS A 91 -4.45 14.68 2.44
#